data_AF-A0A4Q3RHL3-F1
#
_entry.id   AF-A0A4Q3RHL3-F1
#
_cell.length_a   1.000
_cell.length_b   1.000
_cell.length_c   1.000
_cell.angle_alpha   90.00
_cell.angle_beta   90.00
_cell.angle_gamma   90.00
#
_symmetry.space_group_name_H-M   'P 1'
#
loop_
_entity.id
_entity.type
_entity.pdbx_description
1 polymer ?
#
loop_
_entity_poly.entity_id
_entity_poly.type
_entity_poly.pdbx_seq_one_letter_code
_entity_poly.pdbx_strand_id
1 'polypeptide(L)'
;NAGLWGYNIGDTIKFVSINPYRILVTGRIKHFISAFGEHVIGEEVEHSLMKAAEKSGIQVTEFTVAPMISQTDGKSYHEWFVEFANEPGNLTEFAQEVDLYLRDKNIYYDDLITGNILMPLRIRPVKKNGFIDYMKSLGKLGGQNKVPRLSNDRNIARELEKYVEQ
;
A
#
# COMPACT_ATOMS: atom_id res chain seq x y z
N ASN A 1 -3.14 -21.12 30.51
CA ASN A 1 -3.78 -21.28 29.19
C ASN A 1 -4.71 -20.11 28.93
N ALA A 2 -4.46 -19.30 27.89
CA ALA A 2 -5.22 -18.08 27.59
C ALA A 2 -6.50 -18.30 26.75
N GLY A 3 -7.08 -19.51 26.78
CA GLY A 3 -8.46 -19.75 26.30
C GLY A 3 -8.73 -19.67 24.79
N LEU A 4 -7.71 -19.55 23.93
CA LEU A 4 -7.91 -19.52 22.47
C LEU A 4 -8.00 -20.94 21.90
N TRP A 5 -9.13 -21.28 21.27
CA TRP A 5 -9.36 -22.56 20.62
C TRP A 5 -9.87 -22.33 19.20
N GLY A 6 -9.16 -22.83 18.19
CA GLY A 6 -9.49 -22.61 16.78
C GLY A 6 -9.50 -21.14 16.35
N TYR A 7 -8.86 -20.24 17.11
CA TYR A 7 -8.86 -18.81 16.83
C TYR A 7 -7.98 -18.49 15.62
N ASN A 8 -8.59 -17.89 14.60
CA ASN A 8 -7.84 -17.38 13.45
C ASN A 8 -7.13 -16.09 13.82
N ILE A 9 -5.80 -16.16 13.97
CA ILE A 9 -4.92 -15.02 14.26
C ILE A 9 -4.93 -14.00 13.12
N GLY A 10 -5.21 -14.47 11.91
CA GLY A 10 -5.32 -13.64 10.73
C GLY A 10 -3.97 -13.17 10.19
N ASP A 11 -2.88 -13.87 10.47
CA ASP A 11 -1.58 -13.66 9.83
C ASP A 11 -1.49 -14.48 8.53
N THR A 12 -0.88 -13.91 7.50
CA THR A 12 -0.47 -14.65 6.30
C THR A 12 0.96 -15.14 6.48
N ILE A 13 1.24 -16.37 6.06
CA ILE A 13 2.57 -16.96 6.14
C ILE A 13 3.01 -17.54 4.80
N LYS A 14 4.32 -17.53 4.57
CA LYS A 14 4.97 -18.20 3.44
C LYS A 14 5.99 -19.21 3.96
N PHE A 15 5.96 -20.42 3.43
CA PHE A 15 7.02 -21.40 3.70
C PHE A 15 8.28 -21.02 2.92
N VAL A 16 9.37 -20.80 3.63
CA VAL A 16 10.71 -20.61 3.05
C VAL A 16 11.54 -21.88 3.10
N SER A 17 11.08 -22.90 3.83
CA SER A 17 11.62 -24.25 3.84
C SER A 17 10.54 -25.21 4.33
N ILE A 18 10.48 -26.41 3.74
CA ILE A 18 9.61 -27.49 4.20
C ILE A 18 10.38 -28.60 4.93
N ASN A 19 11.71 -28.52 4.98
CA ASN A 19 12.56 -29.45 5.72
C ASN A 19 13.89 -28.80 6.15
N PRO A 20 14.07 -28.39 7.42
CA PRO A 20 13.02 -28.24 8.44
C PRO A 20 12.04 -27.13 8.04
N TYR A 21 10.83 -27.14 8.62
CA TYR A 21 9.86 -26.06 8.35
C TYR A 21 10.40 -24.71 8.83
N ARG A 22 10.42 -23.73 7.93
CA ARG A 22 10.68 -22.33 8.23
C ARG A 22 9.61 -21.49 7.56
N ILE A 23 9.04 -20.56 8.31
CA ILE A 23 7.99 -19.67 7.84
C ILE A 23 8.44 -18.21 7.94
N LEU A 24 8.00 -17.41 6.99
CA LEU A 24 8.06 -15.95 7.03
C LEU A 24 6.62 -15.45 7.23
N VAL A 25 6.41 -14.59 8.23
CA VAL A 25 5.14 -13.87 8.38
C VAL A 25 5.11 -12.78 7.33
N THR A 26 4.14 -12.84 6.41
CA THR A 26 4.08 -11.94 5.25
C THR A 26 3.04 -10.85 5.38
N GLY A 27 2.15 -10.92 6.36
CA GLY A 27 1.10 -9.92 6.51
C GLY A 27 -0.08 -10.40 7.35
N ARG A 28 -1.24 -9.78 7.13
CA ARG A 28 -2.49 -10.08 7.81
C ARG A 28 -3.67 -10.09 6.86
N ILE A 29 -4.60 -11.02 7.07
CA ILE A 29 -5.81 -11.23 6.25
C ILE A 29 -6.76 -10.03 6.23
N LYS A 30 -6.63 -9.07 7.16
CA LYS A 30 -7.48 -7.86 7.22
C LYS A 30 -6.87 -6.66 6.48
N HIS A 31 -5.62 -6.76 6.04
CA HIS A 31 -4.92 -5.69 5.34
C HIS A 31 -4.78 -6.08 3.87
N PHE A 32 -5.88 -5.93 3.14
CA PHE A 32 -5.94 -5.98 1.67
C PHE A 32 -6.80 -4.84 1.10
N ILE A 33 -6.59 -4.47 -0.17
CA ILE A 33 -7.53 -3.68 -0.97
C ILE A 33 -8.24 -4.64 -1.91
N SER A 34 -9.57 -4.62 -1.89
CA SER A 34 -10.42 -5.38 -2.82
C SER A 34 -11.63 -4.55 -3.23
N ALA A 35 -11.45 -3.23 -3.35
CA ALA A 35 -12.52 -2.33 -3.77
C ALA A 35 -13.01 -2.64 -5.20
N PHE A 36 -12.20 -3.35 -5.99
CA PHE A 36 -12.47 -3.72 -7.37
C PHE A 36 -12.35 -5.24 -7.63
N GLY A 37 -12.15 -6.06 -6.58
CA GLY A 37 -11.99 -7.52 -6.67
C GLY A 37 -10.54 -8.01 -6.82
N GLU A 38 -9.55 -7.14 -6.63
CA GLU A 38 -8.12 -7.40 -6.86
C GLU A 38 -7.41 -8.14 -5.72
N HIS A 39 -7.96 -8.08 -4.50
CA HIS A 39 -7.37 -8.70 -3.30
C HIS A 39 -5.89 -8.34 -3.05
N VAL A 40 -5.47 -7.13 -3.42
CA VAL A 40 -4.08 -6.65 -3.25
C VAL A 40 -3.70 -6.60 -1.78
N ILE A 41 -2.61 -7.25 -1.38
CA ILE A 41 -2.18 -7.34 0.02
C ILE A 41 -0.97 -6.46 0.35
N GLY A 42 -0.70 -6.28 1.64
CA GLY A 42 0.42 -5.49 2.16
C GLY A 42 1.79 -5.85 1.58
N GLU A 43 2.08 -7.15 1.49
CA GLU A 43 3.35 -7.65 0.92
C GLU A 43 3.53 -7.19 -0.53
N GLU A 44 2.46 -7.21 -1.34
CA GLU A 44 2.52 -6.87 -2.77
C GLU A 44 2.76 -5.38 -2.96
N VAL A 45 2.07 -4.53 -2.20
CA VAL A 45 2.27 -3.08 -2.29
C VAL A 45 3.65 -2.66 -1.78
N GLU A 46 4.11 -3.25 -0.67
CA GLU A 46 5.43 -2.98 -0.12
C GLU A 46 6.53 -3.46 -1.06
N HIS A 47 6.41 -4.67 -1.60
CA HIS A 47 7.34 -5.19 -2.59
C HIS A 47 7.45 -4.29 -3.83
N SER A 48 6.30 -3.88 -4.38
CA SER A 48 6.25 -3.11 -5.63
C SER A 48 6.88 -1.73 -5.46
N LEU A 49 6.58 -1.05 -4.35
CA LEU A 49 7.15 0.27 -4.06
C LEU A 49 8.63 0.20 -3.72
N MET A 50 9.06 -0.75 -2.88
CA MET A 50 10.47 -0.88 -2.48
C MET A 50 11.34 -1.28 -3.67
N LYS A 51 10.85 -2.14 -4.57
CA LYS A 51 11.59 -2.57 -5.76
C LYS A 51 11.77 -1.42 -6.77
N ALA A 52 10.74 -0.60 -6.99
CA ALA A 52 10.87 0.63 -7.79
C ALA A 52 11.83 1.63 -7.12
N ALA A 53 11.73 1.78 -5.80
CA ALA A 53 12.58 2.68 -5.03
C ALA A 53 14.06 2.28 -5.11
N GLU A 54 14.38 0.99 -4.93
CA GLU A 54 15.73 0.45 -5.07
C GLU A 54 16.30 0.70 -6.48
N LYS A 55 15.52 0.40 -7.52
CA LYS A 55 15.93 0.60 -8.92
C LYS A 55 16.23 2.07 -9.24
N SER A 56 15.42 2.98 -8.70
CA SER A 56 15.53 4.42 -8.94
C SER A 56 16.43 5.17 -7.95
N GLY A 57 17.05 4.48 -6.97
CA GLY A 57 17.85 5.13 -5.93
C GLY A 57 17.06 6.03 -4.98
N ILE A 58 15.77 5.74 -4.82
CA ILE A 58 14.81 6.48 -4.00
C ILE A 58 14.67 5.83 -2.63
N GLN A 59 14.54 6.65 -1.60
CA GLN A 59 14.25 6.22 -0.24
C GLN A 59 12.84 6.66 0.12
N VAL A 60 12.01 5.69 0.51
CA VAL A 60 10.65 5.91 1.00
C VAL A 60 10.66 5.87 2.52
N THR A 61 10.11 6.91 3.15
CA THR A 61 9.99 7.01 4.61
C THR A 61 8.73 6.31 5.11
N GLU A 62 7.59 6.59 4.49
CA GLU A 62 6.28 6.09 4.92
C GLU A 62 5.30 6.11 3.74
N PHE A 63 4.32 5.21 3.74
CA PHE A 63 3.30 5.19 2.68
C PHE A 63 1.99 4.54 3.11
N THR A 64 0.91 4.92 2.41
CA THR A 64 -0.38 4.22 2.46
C THR A 64 -1.06 4.21 1.09
N VAL A 65 -1.89 3.20 0.83
CA VAL A 65 -2.64 3.05 -0.43
C VAL A 65 -4.14 3.03 -0.15
N ALA A 66 -4.91 3.75 -0.98
CA ALA A 66 -6.36 3.74 -0.89
C ALA A 66 -7.00 3.65 -2.29
N PRO A 67 -8.18 3.02 -2.42
CA PRO A 67 -8.92 3.06 -3.67
C PRO A 67 -9.44 4.48 -3.91
N MET A 68 -9.39 4.94 -5.15
CA MET A 68 -10.14 6.09 -5.64
C MET A 68 -11.27 5.58 -6.54
N ILE A 69 -12.49 5.63 -6.03
CA ILE A 69 -13.70 5.23 -6.76
C ILE A 69 -14.29 6.48 -7.39
N SER A 70 -14.25 6.55 -8.71
CA SER A 70 -14.91 7.64 -9.43
C SER A 70 -16.43 7.48 -9.38
N GLN A 71 -17.14 8.58 -9.11
CA GLN A 71 -18.61 8.62 -9.15
C GLN A 71 -19.17 9.03 -10.53
N THR A 72 -18.30 9.40 -11.46
CA THR A 72 -18.61 9.83 -12.83
C THR A 72 -17.76 9.04 -13.84
N ASP A 73 -17.79 9.39 -15.14
CA ASP A 73 -17.01 8.77 -16.24
C ASP A 73 -15.48 8.71 -16.04
N GLY A 74 -14.95 9.30 -14.96
CA GLY A 74 -13.58 9.00 -14.53
C GLY A 74 -13.42 7.52 -14.22
N LYS A 75 -12.28 6.94 -14.58
CA LYS A 75 -11.95 5.56 -14.20
C LYS A 75 -11.29 5.52 -12.83
N SER A 76 -11.63 4.50 -12.06
CA SER A 76 -11.10 4.25 -10.72
C SER A 76 -9.62 3.85 -10.77
N TYR A 77 -8.89 4.09 -9.68
CA TYR A 77 -7.46 3.75 -9.56
C TYR A 77 -7.04 3.52 -8.12
N HIS A 78 -5.86 2.97 -7.92
CA HIS A 78 -5.19 2.99 -6.62
C HIS A 78 -4.44 4.30 -6.46
N GLU A 79 -4.68 5.00 -5.34
CA GLU A 79 -3.97 6.22 -4.98
C GLU A 79 -2.98 5.93 -3.84
N TRP A 80 -1.73 6.24 -4.10
CA TRP A 80 -0.59 5.95 -3.24
C TRP A 80 -0.08 7.25 -2.64
N PHE A 81 -0.18 7.39 -1.33
CA PHE A 81 0.39 8.50 -0.59
C PHE A 81 1.76 8.07 -0.11
N VAL A 82 2.81 8.77 -0.54
CA VAL A 82 4.19 8.35 -0.28
C VAL A 82 5.00 9.54 0.23
N GLU A 83 5.59 9.39 1.41
CA GLU A 83 6.58 10.33 1.93
C GLU A 83 7.97 9.84 1.53
N PHE A 84 8.68 10.65 0.75
CA PHE A 84 10.02 10.35 0.28
C PHE A 84 11.08 10.98 1.19
N ALA A 85 12.19 10.29 1.42
CA ALA A 85 13.38 10.93 1.99
C ALA A 85 14.18 11.71 0.91
N ASN A 86 14.12 11.23 -0.34
CA ASN A 86 14.53 11.94 -1.54
C ASN A 86 13.54 11.63 -2.67
N GLU A 87 13.03 12.66 -3.34
CA GLU A 87 12.01 12.49 -4.38
C GLU A 87 12.57 11.92 -5.70
N PRO A 88 11.75 11.18 -6.47
CA PRO A 88 12.10 10.78 -7.83
C PRO A 88 12.21 11.99 -8.75
N GLY A 89 13.24 12.03 -9.60
CA GLY A 89 13.39 13.08 -10.62
C GLY A 89 12.24 13.11 -11.63
N ASN A 90 11.57 11.97 -11.85
CA ASN A 90 10.34 11.88 -12.63
C ASN A 90 9.32 10.98 -11.90
N LEU A 91 8.32 11.62 -11.27
CA LEU A 91 7.29 10.92 -10.51
C LEU A 91 6.39 10.03 -11.40
N THR A 92 6.17 10.41 -12.65
CA THR A 92 5.34 9.62 -13.58
C THR A 92 6.03 8.32 -13.96
N GLU A 93 7.33 8.36 -14.28
CA GLU A 93 8.11 7.16 -14.54
C GLU A 93 8.17 6.26 -13.29
N PHE A 94 8.40 6.85 -12.12
CA PHE A 94 8.39 6.10 -10.86
C PHE A 94 7.04 5.41 -10.61
N ALA A 95 5.92 6.09 -10.84
CA ALA A 95 4.59 5.50 -10.71
C ALA A 95 4.35 4.35 -11.69
N GLN A 96 4.83 4.46 -12.94
CA GLN A 96 4.76 3.38 -13.93
C GLN A 96 5.58 2.15 -13.51
N GLU A 97 6.74 2.35 -12.88
CA GLU A 97 7.54 1.24 -12.36
C GLU A 97 6.84 0.53 -11.21
N VAL A 98 6.24 1.28 -10.28
CA VAL A 98 5.45 0.69 -9.18
C VAL A 98 4.25 -0.08 -9.73
N ASP A 99 3.55 0.47 -10.73
CA ASP A 99 2.40 -0.18 -11.39
C ASP A 99 2.82 -1.50 -12.04
N LEU A 100 3.93 -1.49 -12.77
CA LEU A 100 4.49 -2.68 -13.41
C LEU A 100 4.81 -3.77 -12.39
N TYR A 101 5.44 -3.43 -11.26
CA TYR A 101 5.77 -4.42 -10.23
C TYR A 101 4.53 -4.93 -9.49
N LEU A 102 3.51 -4.10 -9.31
CA LEU A 102 2.26 -4.55 -8.70
C LEU A 102 1.52 -5.53 -9.62
N ARG A 103 1.49 -5.24 -10.93
CA ARG A 103 0.90 -6.13 -11.95
C ARG A 103 1.64 -7.48 -12.03
N ASP A 104 2.97 -7.48 -11.93
CA ASP A 104 3.77 -8.71 -11.86
C ASP A 104 3.46 -9.55 -10.60
N LYS A 105 3.07 -8.90 -9.50
CA LYS A 105 2.76 -9.58 -8.24
C LYS A 105 1.31 -10.03 -8.11
N ASN A 106 0.37 -9.29 -8.67
CA ASN A 106 -1.04 -9.52 -8.48
C ASN A 106 -1.76 -9.63 -9.84
N ILE A 107 -2.09 -10.87 -10.22
CA ILE A 107 -2.77 -11.17 -11.49
C ILE A 107 -4.15 -10.54 -11.59
N TYR A 108 -4.89 -10.43 -10.48
CA TYR A 108 -6.23 -9.84 -10.49
C TYR A 108 -6.15 -8.32 -10.72
N TYR A 109 -5.15 -7.65 -10.15
CA TYR A 109 -4.85 -6.26 -10.43
C TYR A 109 -4.45 -6.07 -11.91
N ASP A 110 -3.61 -6.93 -12.45
CA ASP A 110 -3.21 -6.89 -13.87
C ASP A 110 -4.39 -7.07 -14.83
N ASP A 111 -5.29 -8.00 -14.54
CA ASP A 111 -6.53 -8.22 -15.30
C ASP A 111 -7.41 -6.97 -15.32
N LEU A 112 -7.54 -6.27 -14.19
CA LEU A 112 -8.33 -5.04 -14.09
C LEU A 112 -7.72 -3.87 -14.87
N ILE A 113 -6.40 -3.74 -14.89
CA ILE A 113 -5.68 -2.74 -15.68
C ILE A 113 -5.80 -3.05 -17.18
N THR A 114 -5.53 -4.31 -17.57
CA THR A 114 -5.60 -4.77 -18.97
C THR A 114 -7.02 -4.69 -19.52
N GLY A 115 -8.01 -5.05 -18.68
CA GLY A 115 -9.44 -4.93 -18.97
C GLY A 115 -9.96 -3.49 -18.98
N ASN A 116 -9.10 -2.48 -18.78
CA ASN A 116 -9.46 -1.07 -18.76
C ASN A 116 -10.50 -0.69 -17.67
N ILE A 117 -10.65 -1.52 -16.65
CA ILE A 117 -11.53 -1.32 -15.50
C ILE A 117 -10.88 -0.35 -14.51
N LEU A 118 -9.57 -0.51 -14.28
CA LEU A 118 -8.75 0.42 -13.52
C LEU A 118 -7.84 1.24 -14.43
N MET A 119 -7.56 2.47 -14.01
CA MET A 119 -6.42 3.23 -14.52
C MET A 119 -5.16 2.83 -13.76
N PRO A 120 -3.98 3.05 -14.38
CA PRO A 120 -2.71 2.95 -13.67
C PRO A 120 -2.73 3.75 -12.37
N LEU A 121 -2.04 3.23 -11.37
CA LEU A 121 -1.98 3.86 -10.05
C LEU A 121 -1.46 5.30 -10.12
N ARG A 122 -1.82 6.12 -9.12
CA ARG A 122 -1.34 7.49 -8.96
C ARG A 122 -0.60 7.65 -7.65
N ILE A 123 0.60 8.24 -7.72
CA ILE A 123 1.39 8.58 -6.53
C ILE A 123 1.17 10.05 -6.18
N ARG A 124 0.93 10.30 -4.89
CA ARG A 124 0.77 11.59 -4.24
C ARG A 124 1.93 11.76 -3.26
N PRO A 125 2.93 12.59 -3.56
CA PRO A 125 3.98 12.91 -2.62
C PRO A 125 3.39 13.57 -1.37
N VAL A 126 3.72 13.02 -0.21
CA VAL A 126 3.37 13.59 1.09
C VAL A 126 4.58 14.36 1.59
N LYS A 127 4.35 15.60 2.02
CA LYS A 127 5.41 16.46 2.53
C LYS A 127 6.15 15.79 3.68
N LYS A 128 7.41 16.16 3.87
CA LYS A 128 8.22 15.70 5.00
C LYS A 128 7.48 15.84 6.33
N ASN A 129 7.48 14.77 7.13
CA ASN A 129 6.73 14.58 8.37
C ASN A 129 5.19 14.56 8.22
N GLY A 130 4.64 14.48 7.01
CA GLY A 130 3.19 14.54 6.81
C GLY A 130 2.43 13.40 7.49
N PHE A 131 2.97 12.17 7.44
CA PHE A 131 2.39 11.05 8.19
C PHE A 131 2.54 11.21 9.71
N ILE A 132 3.66 11.76 10.17
CA ILE A 132 3.89 12.06 11.58
C ILE A 132 2.88 13.09 12.09
N ASP A 133 2.65 14.16 11.33
CA ASP A 133 1.71 15.22 11.71
C ASP A 133 0.25 14.76 11.61
N TYR A 134 -0.07 13.87 10.68
CA TYR A 134 -1.34 13.15 10.66
C TYR A 134 -1.54 12.29 11.92
N MET A 135 -0.53 11.50 12.32
CA MET A 135 -0.64 10.68 13.53
C MET A 135 -0.75 11.53 14.81
N LYS A 136 -0.09 12.69 14.85
CA LYS A 136 -0.25 13.69 15.93
C LYS A 136 -1.67 14.21 16.03
N SER A 137 -2.31 14.55 14.89
CA SER A 137 -3.66 15.13 14.89
C SER A 137 -4.70 14.16 15.45
N LEU A 138 -4.47 12.85 15.31
CA LEU A 138 -5.31 11.81 15.91
C LEU A 138 -5.00 11.52 17.39
N GLY A 139 -4.01 12.18 18.00
CA GLY A 139 -3.51 11.81 19.33
C GLY A 139 -2.85 10.43 19.37
N LYS A 140 -2.43 9.90 18.21
CA LYS A 140 -1.86 8.55 18.04
C LYS A 140 -0.35 8.58 17.79
N LEU A 141 0.30 9.74 17.93
CA LEU A 141 1.75 9.81 17.88
C LEU A 141 2.35 9.17 19.14
N GLY A 142 2.91 7.97 19.01
CA GLY A 142 3.45 7.19 20.12
C GLY A 142 3.26 5.68 19.93
N GLY A 143 3.73 4.88 20.89
CA GLY A 143 3.88 3.43 20.77
C GLY A 143 2.62 2.65 20.35
N GLN A 144 2.83 1.65 19.47
CA GLN A 144 1.90 0.67 18.88
C GLN A 144 0.95 1.13 17.75
N ASN A 145 0.77 2.43 17.49
CA ASN A 145 -0.05 2.87 16.36
C ASN A 145 0.81 3.08 15.11
N LYS A 146 0.62 2.22 14.10
CA LYS A 146 1.21 2.38 12.77
C LYS A 146 0.14 2.83 11.77
N VAL A 147 0.54 3.62 10.78
CA VAL A 147 -0.33 3.93 9.65
C VAL A 147 -0.55 2.63 8.87
N PRO A 148 -1.81 2.22 8.62
CA PRO A 148 -2.08 1.09 7.74
C PRO A 148 -1.46 1.31 6.37
N ARG A 149 -0.72 0.31 5.86
CA ARG A 149 -0.12 0.35 4.52
C ARG A 149 -1.13 0.48 3.39
N LEU A 150 -2.36 0.06 3.66
CA LEU A 150 -3.46 0.08 2.71
C LEU A 150 -4.81 -0.02 3.44
N SER A 151 -5.87 0.51 2.81
CA SER A 151 -7.24 0.49 3.32
C SER A 151 -8.24 0.28 2.18
N ASN A 152 -9.39 -0.34 2.49
CA ASN A 152 -10.54 -0.40 1.58
C ASN A 152 -11.39 0.88 1.63
N ASP A 153 -11.17 1.74 2.62
CA ASP A 153 -11.81 3.05 2.72
C ASP A 153 -10.82 4.18 2.42
N ARG A 154 -11.34 5.40 2.32
CA ARG A 154 -10.54 6.62 2.09
C ARG A 154 -10.37 7.47 3.35
N ASN A 155 -10.63 6.94 4.55
CA ASN A 155 -10.59 7.75 5.77
C ASN A 155 -9.18 8.32 6.02
N ILE A 156 -8.15 7.49 5.86
CA ILE A 156 -6.75 7.92 5.99
C ILE A 156 -6.34 8.83 4.82
N ALA A 157 -6.67 8.43 3.58
CA ALA A 157 -6.36 9.20 2.38
C ALA A 157 -6.90 10.63 2.43
N ARG A 158 -8.17 10.82 2.81
CA ARG A 158 -8.80 12.14 2.95
C ARG A 158 -8.10 13.04 3.96
N GLU A 159 -7.61 12.48 5.06
CA GLU A 159 -6.87 13.25 6.04
C GLU A 159 -5.46 13.60 5.55
N LEU A 160 -4.82 12.69 4.81
CA LEU A 160 -3.50 12.91 4.22
C LEU A 160 -3.49 13.93 3.09
N GLU A 161 -4.62 14.19 2.41
CA GLU A 161 -4.73 15.25 1.39
C GLU A 161 -4.25 16.62 1.89
N LYS A 162 -4.38 16.92 3.20
CA LYS A 162 -3.90 18.17 3.83
C LYS A 162 -2.37 18.27 3.91
N TYR A 163 -1.67 17.16 3.66
CA TYR A 163 -0.23 17.01 3.79
C TYR A 163 0.45 16.65 2.46
N VAL A 164 -0.31 16.56 1.36
CA VAL A 164 0.24 16.35 0.01
C VAL A 164 0.95 17.63 -0.45
N GLU A 165 2.06 17.46 -1.15
CA GLU A 165 2.81 18.56 -1.76
C GLU A 165 2.00 19.19 -2.91
N GLN A 166 2.08 20.51 -3.04
CA GLN A 166 1.36 21.27 -4.07
C GLN A 166 2.10 21.24 -5.41
#